data_AF-A0A8E2JSD5-F1
#
_entry.id   AF-A0A8E2JSD5-F1
#
_cell.length_a   1.000
_cell.length_b   1.000
_cell.length_c   1.000
_cell.angle_alpha   90.00
_cell.angle_beta   90.00
_cell.angle_gamma   90.00
#
_symmetry.space_group_name_H-M   'P 1'
#
loop_
_entity.id
_entity.type
_entity.pdbx_description
1 polymer ?
#
loop_
_entity_poly.entity_id
_entity_poly.type
_entity_poly.pdbx_seq_one_letter_code
_entity_poly.pdbx_strand_id
1 'polypeptide(L)'
;MLICKIFVFGDARGIPGLKNAAVDLIISKFIQTWTFLIETVHFVFNNTQESSLLRRLLVDMALESGDLDKMKQYRSYFTKDFLVDMVVTMQKPNRIASVTSKEQWASRSLCMYHDHTNVVLFSGEVNSYKHGLIDS
;
A
#
# COMPACT_ATOMS: atom_id res chain seq x y z
N MET A 1 -0.04 4.66 -13.88
CA MET A 1 0.41 3.24 -13.89
C MET A 1 -0.79 2.30 -14.03
N LEU A 2 -0.67 1.26 -14.87
CA LEU A 2 -1.75 0.28 -15.15
C LEU A 2 -2.23 -0.49 -13.91
N ILE A 3 -1.34 -0.84 -12.98
CA ILE A 3 -1.68 -1.68 -11.82
C ILE A 3 -2.70 -1.00 -10.90
N CYS A 4 -2.63 0.33 -10.69
CA CYS A 4 -3.63 1.07 -9.93
C CYS A 4 -5.02 1.03 -10.60
N LYS A 5 -5.08 1.00 -11.94
CA LYS A 5 -6.35 0.83 -12.67
C LYS A 5 -6.91 -0.57 -12.48
N ILE A 6 -6.05 -1.59 -12.42
CA ILE A 6 -6.46 -2.98 -12.11
C ILE A 6 -7.05 -3.06 -10.70
N PHE A 7 -6.42 -2.42 -9.71
CA PHE A 7 -6.99 -2.35 -8.36
C PHE A 7 -8.38 -1.71 -8.37
N VAL A 8 -8.51 -0.52 -8.98
CA VAL A 8 -9.81 0.20 -9.07
C VAL A 8 -10.87 -0.65 -9.76
N PHE A 9 -10.50 -1.37 -10.83
CA PHE A 9 -11.40 -2.29 -11.50
C PHE A 9 -11.84 -3.45 -10.58
N GLY A 10 -10.91 -4.06 -9.86
CA GLY A 10 -11.22 -5.12 -8.88
C GLY A 10 -12.14 -4.63 -7.76
N ASP A 11 -11.90 -3.41 -7.27
CA ASP A 11 -12.72 -2.78 -6.23
C ASP A 11 -14.13 -2.47 -6.73
N ALA A 12 -14.25 -1.85 -7.91
CA ALA A 12 -15.54 -1.54 -8.52
C ALA A 12 -16.37 -2.79 -8.87
N ARG A 13 -15.73 -3.97 -8.98
CA ARG A 13 -16.40 -5.24 -9.29
C ARG A 13 -16.51 -6.19 -8.10
N GLY A 14 -16.05 -5.78 -6.91
CA GLY A 14 -16.09 -6.62 -5.72
C GLY A 14 -15.28 -7.92 -5.88
N ILE A 15 -14.07 -7.83 -6.45
CA ILE A 15 -13.16 -8.97 -6.65
C ILE A 15 -11.92 -8.82 -5.74
N PRO A 16 -11.98 -9.26 -4.46
CA PRO A 16 -10.88 -9.11 -3.50
C PRO A 16 -9.56 -9.71 -3.97
N GLY A 17 -9.57 -10.88 -4.63
CA GLY A 17 -8.36 -11.51 -5.14
C GLY A 17 -7.60 -10.64 -6.15
N LEU A 18 -8.32 -9.89 -6.99
CA LEU A 18 -7.72 -8.99 -7.96
C LEU A 18 -7.16 -7.71 -7.29
N LYS A 19 -7.86 -7.19 -6.28
CA LYS A 19 -7.35 -6.09 -5.45
C LYS A 19 -6.04 -6.46 -4.77
N ASN A 20 -6.00 -7.62 -4.13
CA ASN A 20 -4.83 -8.09 -3.38
C ASN A 20 -3.64 -8.34 -4.31
N ALA A 21 -3.85 -9.01 -5.45
CA ALA A 21 -2.80 -9.19 -6.45
C ALA A 21 -2.26 -7.85 -7.00
N ALA A 22 -3.12 -6.85 -7.18
CA ALA A 22 -2.69 -5.52 -7.59
C ALA A 22 -1.87 -4.82 -6.48
N VAL A 23 -2.24 -4.98 -5.21
CA VAL A 23 -1.46 -4.48 -4.06
C VAL A 23 -0.08 -5.12 -4.02
N ASP A 24 0.01 -6.45 -4.12
CA ASP A 24 1.29 -7.17 -4.15
C ASP A 24 2.22 -6.65 -5.25
N LEU A 25 1.68 -6.44 -6.46
CA LEU A 25 2.44 -5.91 -7.60
C LEU A 25 2.90 -4.45 -7.39
N ILE A 26 2.06 -3.61 -6.79
CA ILE A 26 2.41 -2.21 -6.46
C ILE A 26 3.56 -2.19 -5.44
N ILE A 27 3.44 -2.99 -4.38
CA ILE A 27 4.44 -3.12 -3.31
C ILE A 27 5.75 -3.67 -3.86
N SER A 28 5.71 -4.77 -4.62
CA SER A 28 6.90 -5.36 -5.25
C SER A 28 7.63 -4.36 -6.14
N LYS A 29 6.89 -3.62 -6.97
CA LYS A 29 7.47 -2.57 -7.82
C LYS A 29 8.06 -1.43 -6.99
N PHE A 30 7.36 -0.97 -5.95
CA PHE A 30 7.84 0.08 -5.06
C PHE A 30 9.13 -0.33 -4.35
N ILE A 31 9.22 -1.56 -3.82
CA ILE A 31 10.44 -2.09 -3.22
C ILE A 31 11.55 -2.13 -4.28
N GLN A 32 11.27 -2.66 -5.48
CA GLN A 32 12.26 -2.77 -6.54
C GLN A 32 12.88 -1.42 -6.91
N THR A 33 12.06 -0.39 -7.14
CA THR A 33 12.52 0.92 -7.64
C THR A 33 12.77 1.95 -6.55
N TRP A 34 12.29 1.71 -5.33
CA TRP A 34 12.25 2.67 -4.23
C TRP A 34 11.72 4.05 -4.63
N THR A 35 10.74 4.07 -5.54
CA THR A 35 10.23 5.29 -6.17
C THR A 35 8.72 5.39 -6.01
N PHE A 36 8.25 6.54 -5.52
CA PHE A 36 6.83 6.82 -5.32
C PHE A 36 6.07 7.05 -6.64
N LEU A 37 4.85 6.53 -6.72
CA LEU A 37 4.00 6.50 -7.92
C LEU A 37 3.17 7.77 -8.10
N ILE A 38 3.83 8.93 -8.15
CA ILE A 38 3.19 10.24 -8.04
C ILE A 38 2.07 10.50 -9.05
N GLU A 39 2.26 10.10 -10.29
CA GLU A 39 1.29 10.29 -11.38
C GLU A 39 -0.04 9.57 -11.15
N THR A 40 -0.08 8.59 -10.23
CA THR A 40 -1.28 7.80 -9.95
C THR A 40 -2.12 8.33 -8.81
N VAL A 41 -1.59 9.25 -7.99
CA VAL A 41 -2.27 9.77 -6.79
C VAL A 41 -3.63 10.36 -7.18
N HIS A 42 -3.64 11.30 -8.11
CA HIS A 42 -4.87 11.93 -8.58
C HIS A 42 -5.91 10.93 -9.09
N PHE A 43 -5.48 9.93 -9.86
CA PHE A 43 -6.38 8.89 -10.36
C PHE A 43 -6.96 8.05 -9.22
N VAL A 44 -6.13 7.56 -8.31
CA VAL A 44 -6.56 6.69 -7.21
C VAL A 44 -7.53 7.41 -6.29
N PHE A 45 -7.22 8.64 -5.90
CA PHE A 45 -8.08 9.42 -4.99
C PHE A 45 -9.42 9.81 -5.64
N ASN A 46 -9.51 9.93 -6.96
CA ASN A 46 -10.78 10.21 -7.63
C ASN A 46 -11.63 8.96 -7.92
N ASN A 47 -11.06 7.75 -7.79
CA ASN A 47 -11.72 6.51 -8.22
C ASN A 47 -11.80 5.44 -7.12
N THR A 48 -11.52 5.81 -5.87
CA THR A 48 -11.64 4.91 -4.71
C THR A 48 -12.35 5.64 -3.58
N GLN A 49 -12.93 4.90 -2.64
CA GLN A 49 -13.52 5.49 -1.43
C GLN A 49 -12.42 5.96 -0.46
N GLU A 50 -12.76 6.85 0.48
CA GLU A 50 -11.85 7.37 1.49
C GLU A 50 -11.22 6.25 2.35
N SER A 51 -11.99 5.21 2.67
CA SER A 51 -11.55 4.03 3.41
C SER A 51 -10.67 3.05 2.60
N SER A 52 -10.32 3.38 1.36
CA SER A 52 -9.56 2.49 0.48
C SER A 52 -8.15 2.18 1.01
N LEU A 53 -7.84 0.89 1.09
CA LEU A 53 -6.50 0.40 1.46
C LEU A 53 -5.42 0.85 0.47
N LEU A 54 -5.78 1.09 -0.80
CA LEU A 54 -4.83 1.61 -1.79
C LEU A 54 -4.47 3.08 -1.51
N ARG A 55 -5.43 3.92 -1.05
CA ARG A 55 -5.11 5.30 -0.64
C ARG A 55 -4.12 5.30 0.51
N ARG A 56 -4.39 4.49 1.53
CA ARG A 56 -3.49 4.30 2.69
C ARG A 56 -2.10 3.83 2.26
N LEU A 57 -2.01 2.85 1.38
CA LEU A 57 -0.73 2.35 0.85
C LEU A 57 0.09 3.45 0.18
N LEU A 58 -0.54 4.27 -0.69
CA LEU A 58 0.16 5.36 -1.37
C LEU A 58 0.68 6.42 -0.39
N VAL A 59 -0.11 6.77 0.63
CA VAL A 59 0.31 7.72 1.68
C VAL A 59 1.52 7.18 2.45
N ASP A 60 1.47 5.89 2.82
CA ASP A 60 2.59 5.25 3.51
C ASP A 60 3.85 5.20 2.62
N MET A 61 3.72 4.81 1.34
CA MET A 61 4.84 4.82 0.39
C MET A 61 5.45 6.20 0.20
N ALA A 62 4.64 7.25 0.06
CA ALA A 62 5.11 8.62 -0.13
C ALA A 62 5.93 9.12 1.06
N LEU A 63 5.48 8.78 2.28
CA LEU A 63 6.14 9.23 3.48
C LEU A 63 7.40 8.41 3.80
N GLU A 64 7.48 7.16 3.31
CA GLU A 64 8.63 6.28 3.52
C GLU A 64 9.71 6.44 2.46
N SER A 65 9.38 6.82 1.22
CA SER A 65 10.38 7.06 0.18
C SER A 65 11.23 8.31 0.43
N GLY A 66 10.88 9.13 1.42
CA GLY A 66 11.63 10.34 1.80
C GLY A 66 11.64 11.44 0.72
N ASP A 67 10.85 11.29 -0.34
CA ASP A 67 10.94 12.10 -1.55
C ASP A 67 10.09 13.39 -1.47
N LEU A 68 9.96 13.93 -0.25
CA LEU A 68 9.04 15.02 0.05
C LEU A 68 9.43 16.32 -0.66
N ASP A 69 10.71 16.53 -0.93
CA ASP A 69 11.18 17.69 -1.69
C ASP A 69 10.68 17.68 -3.14
N LYS A 70 10.54 16.49 -3.74
CA LYS A 70 9.93 16.36 -5.08
C LYS A 70 8.45 16.68 -5.08
N MET A 71 7.77 16.73 -3.92
CA MET A 71 6.37 17.12 -3.90
C MET A 71 6.15 18.54 -4.44
N LYS A 72 7.12 19.44 -4.23
CA LYS A 72 7.05 20.81 -4.77
C LYS A 72 7.03 20.81 -6.30
N GLN A 73 7.85 19.96 -6.92
CA GLN A 73 7.94 19.81 -8.38
C GLN A 73 6.65 19.26 -8.97
N TYR A 74 5.99 18.34 -8.25
CA TYR A 74 4.83 17.60 -8.75
C TYR A 74 3.51 18.00 -8.07
N ARG A 75 3.43 19.26 -7.58
CA ARG A 75 2.29 19.76 -6.79
C ARG A 75 0.91 19.47 -7.41
N SER A 76 0.81 19.51 -8.74
CA SER A 76 -0.43 19.31 -9.49
C SER A 76 -0.96 17.87 -9.49
N TYR A 77 -0.12 16.90 -9.10
CA TYR A 77 -0.52 15.49 -9.03
C TYR A 77 -1.13 15.12 -7.68
N PHE A 78 -0.97 15.97 -6.66
CA PHE A 78 -1.52 15.72 -5.33
C PHE A 78 -2.93 16.30 -5.21
N THR A 79 -3.86 15.46 -4.77
CA THR A 79 -5.19 15.91 -4.36
C THR A 79 -5.13 16.52 -2.98
N LYS A 80 -6.09 17.40 -2.66
CA LYS A 80 -6.25 17.93 -1.30
C LYS A 80 -6.38 16.79 -0.28
N ASP A 81 -7.19 15.79 -0.59
CA ASP A 81 -7.43 14.63 0.27
C ASP A 81 -6.14 13.84 0.55
N PHE A 82 -5.30 13.63 -0.46
CA PHE A 82 -4.01 12.95 -0.25
C PHE A 82 -3.10 13.73 0.71
N LEU A 83 -3.04 15.06 0.57
CA LEU A 83 -2.23 15.90 1.47
C LEU A 83 -2.79 15.89 2.89
N VAL A 84 -4.12 15.89 3.05
CA VAL A 84 -4.77 15.74 4.37
C VAL A 84 -4.42 14.39 4.98
N ASP A 85 -4.58 13.30 4.23
CA ASP A 85 -4.26 11.94 4.68
C ASP A 85 -2.79 11.82 5.07
N MET A 86 -1.87 12.45 4.33
CA MET A 86 -0.46 12.50 4.70
C MET A 86 -0.25 13.19 6.05
N VAL A 87 -0.77 14.41 6.23
CA VAL A 87 -0.59 15.19 7.47
C VAL A 87 -1.18 14.45 8.67
N VAL A 88 -2.39 13.90 8.54
CA VAL A 88 -3.03 13.09 9.60
C VAL A 88 -2.19 11.86 9.90
N THR A 89 -1.67 11.19 8.88
CA THR A 89 -0.85 9.99 9.08
C THR A 89 0.49 10.32 9.73
N MET A 90 1.09 11.49 9.44
CA MET A 90 2.32 11.98 10.06
C MET A 90 2.19 12.21 11.57
N GLN A 91 1.00 12.58 12.06
CA GLN A 91 0.76 12.89 13.47
C GLN A 91 0.55 11.65 14.36
N LYS A 92 0.48 10.44 13.79
CA LYS A 92 0.18 9.23 14.56
C LYS A 92 1.35 8.85 15.50
N PRO A 93 1.11 8.61 16.79
CA PRO A 93 2.16 8.49 17.83
C PRO A 93 3.09 7.26 17.73
N ASN A 94 2.89 6.38 16.74
CA ASN A 94 3.74 5.20 16.47
C ASN A 94 4.29 5.18 15.03
N ARG A 95 4.33 6.33 14.36
CA ARG A 95 5.10 6.42 13.13
C ARG A 95 6.56 6.27 13.49
N ILE A 96 7.19 5.23 12.96
CA ILE A 96 8.64 5.07 13.02
C ILE A 96 9.22 6.36 12.42
N ALA A 97 9.79 7.20 13.29
CA ALA A 97 10.17 8.58 12.97
C ALA A 97 11.38 8.67 12.02
N SER A 98 11.93 7.54 11.59
CA SER A 98 13.00 7.43 10.62
C SER A 98 12.46 6.81 9.35
N VAL A 99 12.73 7.46 8.21
CA VAL A 99 12.74 6.84 6.88
C VAL A 99 13.17 5.39 7.03
N THR A 100 12.21 4.48 6.86
CA THR A 100 12.47 3.07 7.07
C THR A 100 13.39 2.62 5.94
N SER A 101 14.47 1.90 6.23
CA SER A 101 15.32 1.40 5.15
C SER A 101 14.47 0.52 4.21
N LYS A 102 14.88 0.40 2.95
CA LYS A 102 14.17 -0.43 1.97
C LYS A 102 13.93 -1.85 2.48
N GLU A 103 14.90 -2.39 3.20
CA GLU A 103 14.90 -3.72 3.82
C GLU A 103 13.87 -3.80 4.96
N GLN A 104 13.87 -2.80 5.83
CA GLN A 104 12.91 -2.74 6.93
C GLN A 104 11.47 -2.59 6.41
N TRP A 105 11.25 -1.81 5.34
CA TRP A 105 9.92 -1.68 4.74
C TRP A 105 9.48 -2.97 4.07
N ALA A 106 10.38 -3.65 3.36
CA ALA A 106 10.13 -4.96 2.75
C ALA A 106 9.80 -6.06 3.78
N SER A 107 10.29 -5.96 5.00
CA SER A 107 9.97 -6.91 6.09
C SER A 107 8.60 -6.67 6.75
N ARG A 108 7.88 -5.59 6.42
CA ARG A 108 6.56 -5.30 7.02
C ARG A 108 5.52 -6.30 6.53
N SER A 109 4.54 -6.58 7.39
CA SER A 109 3.38 -7.38 6.99
C SER A 109 2.55 -6.62 5.96
N LEU A 110 2.49 -7.15 4.73
CA LEU A 110 1.73 -6.56 3.62
C LEU A 110 0.22 -6.72 3.80
N CYS A 111 -0.20 -7.67 4.66
CA CYS A 111 -1.61 -8.00 4.90
C CYS A 111 -2.45 -6.81 5.36
N MET A 112 -1.85 -5.76 5.94
CA MET A 112 -2.58 -4.56 6.36
C MET A 112 -3.12 -3.73 5.19
N TYR A 113 -2.69 -4.02 3.96
CA TYR A 113 -3.18 -3.42 2.72
C TYR A 113 -4.08 -4.36 1.91
N HIS A 114 -4.28 -5.60 2.37
CA HIS A 114 -5.12 -6.60 1.72
C HIS A 114 -6.55 -6.61 2.25
N ASP A 115 -7.47 -6.96 1.36
CA ASP A 115 -8.87 -7.22 1.68
C ASP A 115 -9.03 -8.68 2.12
N HIS A 116 -9.44 -8.89 3.38
CA HIS A 116 -9.61 -10.20 4.01
C HIS A 116 -11.09 -10.63 4.12
N THR A 117 -12.01 -9.92 3.48
CA THR A 117 -13.46 -10.20 3.58
C THR A 117 -13.87 -11.59 3.08
N ASN A 118 -13.06 -12.24 2.24
CA ASN A 118 -13.28 -13.60 1.74
C ASN A 118 -12.63 -14.70 2.60
N VAL A 119 -12.03 -14.37 3.76
CA VAL A 119 -11.55 -15.39 4.71
C VAL A 119 -12.73 -15.83 5.58
N VAL A 120 -13.70 -16.50 4.95
CA VAL A 120 -14.72 -17.22 5.72
C VAL A 120 -14.09 -18.52 6.20
N LEU A 121 -13.93 -18.56 7.52
CA LEU A 121 -13.67 -19.68 8.41
C LEU A 121 -14.09 -21.05 7.84
N PHE A 122 -13.14 -21.82 7.32
CA PHE A 122 -13.16 -23.26 7.59
C PHE A 122 -12.59 -23.47 8.99
N SER A 123 -13.44 -23.27 10.00
CA SER A 123 -13.17 -23.81 11.34
C SER A 123 -13.27 -25.33 11.25
N GLY A 124 -12.12 -25.97 11.03
CA GLY A 124 -11.95 -27.41 10.94
C GLY A 124 -10.47 -27.76 10.88
N GLU A 125 -9.80 -27.58 12.02
CA GLU A 125 -8.52 -28.17 12.43
C GLU A 125 -7.23 -27.90 11.60
N VAL A 126 -6.37 -27.07 12.22
CA VAL A 126 -4.90 -27.15 12.37
C VAL A 126 -4.08 -27.74 11.21
N ASN A 127 -3.25 -26.90 10.58
CA ASN A 127 -1.82 -27.20 10.52
C ASN A 127 -0.96 -25.95 10.38
N SER A 128 -0.08 -25.78 11.35
CA SER A 128 0.98 -24.78 11.42
C SER A 128 1.93 -24.90 10.22
N TYR A 129 2.00 -23.87 9.39
CA TYR A 129 3.13 -23.72 8.47
C TYR A 129 4.33 -23.18 9.26
N LYS A 130 5.09 -24.10 9.86
CA LYS A 130 6.49 -23.85 10.23
C LYS A 130 7.26 -23.74 8.91
N HIS A 131 7.79 -22.55 8.61
CA HIS A 131 8.85 -22.41 7.61
C HIS A 131 10.06 -23.20 8.13
N GLY A 132 10.41 -24.27 7.43
CA GLY A 132 11.62 -25.04 7.69
C GLY A 132 12.84 -24.21 7.30
N LEU A 133 13.64 -23.86 8.29
CA LEU A 133 15.09 -23.82 8.15
C LEU A 133 15.58 -25.21 8.54
N ILE A 134 16.10 -25.95 7.56
CA ILE A 134 17.02 -27.06 7.81
C ILE A 134 18.35 -26.58 7.26
N ASP A 135 19.24 -26.27 8.20
CA ASP A 135 20.67 -26.15 7.98
C ASP A 135 21.21 -27.48 7.40
N SER A 136 22.10 -27.36 6.44
CA SER A 136 23.07 -28.40 6.06
C SER A 136 24.44 -27.76 5.97
#